data_AF-A0A9P0MAJ6-F1
#
_entry.id   AF-A0A9P0MAJ6-F1
#
_cell.length_a   1.000
_cell.length_b   1.000
_cell.length_c   1.000
_cell.angle_alpha   90.00
_cell.angle_beta   90.00
_cell.angle_gamma   90.00
#
_symmetry.space_group_name_H-M   'P 1'
#
loop_
_entity.id
_entity.type
_entity.pdbx_description
1 polymer ?
#
loop_
_entity_poly.entity_id
_entity_poly.type
_entity_poly.pdbx_seq_one_letter_code
_entity_poly.pdbx_strand_id
1 'polypeptide(L)'
;MPNPKGDPPFVAQETLKAWQNKNHPWLELSDVHKETTENIRVTVIPFYMGCRESHANSVYWWRYCIRLENLGSLSVQLRERHWRIFSLSGTLETVRGRGVVGQEPALTRTLPAFQYSSHVSLQAPSGHMWGTFRMEREDGYTFDCRIPPFSLESKPEGGTATPPDTV
;
A
#
# COMPACT_ATOMS: atom_id res chain seq x y z
N MET A 1 25.17 -15.85 11.61
CA MET A 1 25.83 -16.07 12.93
C MET A 1 25.71 -14.79 13.73
N PRO A 2 25.30 -14.83 15.00
CA PRO A 2 25.35 -13.67 15.87
C PRO A 2 26.79 -13.20 16.00
N ASN A 3 27.04 -11.90 15.86
CA ASN A 3 28.34 -11.29 16.14
C ASN A 3 28.22 -10.53 17.47
N PRO A 4 28.68 -11.09 18.60
CA PRO A 4 28.53 -10.49 19.91
C PRO A 4 29.29 -9.17 20.09
N LYS A 5 30.15 -8.78 19.13
CA LYS A 5 30.87 -7.50 19.11
C LYS A 5 30.26 -6.47 18.14
N GLY A 6 29.23 -6.84 17.38
CA GLY A 6 28.54 -5.93 16.45
C GLY A 6 27.36 -5.22 17.12
N ASP A 7 27.03 -4.02 16.64
CA ASP A 7 25.79 -3.32 16.99
C ASP A 7 25.05 -2.92 15.69
N PRO A 8 23.94 -3.57 15.32
CA PRO A 8 23.28 -4.68 16.03
C PRO A 8 24.11 -5.99 16.02
N PRO A 9 23.89 -6.93 16.96
CA PRO A 9 24.68 -8.15 17.10
C PRO A 9 24.39 -9.22 16.02
N PHE A 10 23.85 -8.80 14.87
CA PHE A 10 23.50 -9.64 13.74
C PHE A 10 24.24 -9.15 12.50
N VAL A 11 24.88 -10.07 11.78
CA VAL A 11 25.55 -9.77 10.51
C VAL A 11 24.78 -10.44 9.38
N ALA A 12 24.57 -9.69 8.29
CA ALA A 12 23.95 -10.20 7.09
C ALA A 12 24.74 -11.39 6.53
N GLN A 13 24.07 -12.54 6.44
CA GLN A 13 24.59 -13.71 5.74
C GLN A 13 24.62 -13.46 4.23
N GLU A 14 25.40 -14.24 3.48
CA GLU A 14 25.43 -14.16 2.01
C GLU A 14 24.05 -14.34 1.39
N THR A 15 23.20 -15.17 1.99
CA THR A 15 21.79 -15.34 1.59
C THR A 15 20.99 -14.03 1.71
N LEU A 16 21.13 -13.30 2.81
CA LEU A 16 20.47 -12.00 3.00
C LEU A 16 21.05 -10.94 2.05
N LYS A 17 22.37 -10.95 1.84
CA LYS A 17 23.01 -10.03 0.88
C LYS A 17 22.56 -10.30 -0.55
N ALA A 18 22.48 -11.57 -0.97
CA ALA A 18 21.98 -11.96 -2.28
C ALA A 18 20.51 -11.59 -2.46
N TRP A 19 19.68 -11.82 -1.42
CA TRP A 19 18.29 -11.41 -1.41
C TRP A 19 18.16 -9.89 -1.48
N GLN A 20 18.96 -9.15 -0.71
CA GLN A 20 18.94 -7.69 -0.72
C GLN A 20 19.34 -7.17 -2.10
N ASN A 21 20.43 -7.64 -2.71
CA ASN A 21 20.83 -7.22 -4.06
C ASN A 21 19.76 -7.50 -5.12
N LYS A 22 19.04 -8.63 -5.01
CA LYS A 22 17.95 -8.99 -5.93
C LYS A 22 16.72 -8.09 -5.76
N ASN A 23 16.37 -7.74 -4.52
CA ASN A 23 15.13 -7.04 -4.21
C ASN A 23 15.30 -5.53 -4.04
N HIS A 24 16.51 -5.02 -3.77
CA HIS A 24 16.77 -3.60 -3.53
C HIS A 24 16.27 -2.69 -4.65
N PRO A 25 16.45 -3.00 -5.96
CA PRO A 25 15.92 -2.17 -7.03
C PRO A 25 14.39 -2.02 -7.02
N TRP A 26 13.68 -2.99 -6.42
CA TRP A 26 12.21 -3.05 -6.36
C TRP A 26 11.67 -2.70 -4.96
N LEU A 27 12.55 -2.67 -3.95
CA LEU A 27 12.28 -2.34 -2.55
C LEU A 27 12.71 -0.92 -2.21
N GLU A 28 13.39 -0.20 -3.10
CA GLU A 28 13.45 1.25 -2.98
C GLU A 28 12.02 1.75 -2.86
N LEU A 29 11.68 2.24 -1.66
CA LEU A 29 10.38 2.78 -1.31
C LEU A 29 10.09 3.89 -2.30
N SER A 30 9.36 3.55 -3.36
CA SER A 30 9.25 4.43 -4.53
C SER A 30 8.59 5.73 -4.12
N ASP A 31 7.64 5.68 -3.18
CA ASP A 31 7.14 6.83 -2.42
C ASP A 31 6.34 6.38 -1.18
N VAL A 32 6.32 7.19 -0.13
CA VAL A 32 5.41 7.05 1.02
C VAL A 32 4.41 8.20 0.99
N HIS A 33 3.15 7.90 0.75
CA HIS A 33 2.10 8.90 0.65
C HIS A 33 1.34 8.99 1.95
N LYS A 34 1.05 10.21 2.40
CA LYS A 34 0.43 10.43 3.70
C LYS A 34 -0.48 11.64 3.69
N GLU A 35 -1.67 11.46 4.25
CA GLU A 35 -2.64 12.53 4.41
C GLU A 35 -3.40 12.36 5.73
N THR A 36 -3.76 13.48 6.35
CA THR A 36 -4.56 13.50 7.57
C THR A 36 -5.86 14.24 7.31
N THR A 37 -6.99 13.61 7.59
CA THR A 37 -8.33 14.21 7.52
C THR A 37 -9.04 13.96 8.84
N GLU A 38 -9.54 15.01 9.50
CA GLU A 38 -10.24 14.92 10.79
C GLU A 38 -9.51 14.06 11.84
N ASN A 39 -8.20 14.30 12.00
CA ASN A 39 -7.28 13.56 12.88
C ASN A 39 -7.07 12.08 12.52
N ILE A 40 -7.64 11.59 11.43
CA ILE A 40 -7.36 10.25 10.90
C ILE A 40 -6.27 10.37 9.84
N ARG A 41 -5.16 9.70 10.09
CA ARG A 41 -3.98 9.71 9.23
C ARG A 41 -3.94 8.43 8.42
N VAL A 42 -3.93 8.58 7.10
CA VAL A 42 -3.77 7.50 6.14
C VAL A 42 -2.35 7.57 5.60
N THR A 43 -1.60 6.48 5.76
CA THR A 43 -0.29 6.30 5.12
C THR A 43 -0.40 5.17 4.11
N VAL A 44 0.04 5.39 2.87
CA VAL A 44 0.01 4.41 1.78
C VAL A 44 1.42 4.18 1.25
N ILE A 45 1.77 2.91 1.06
CA ILE A 45 3.04 2.49 0.47
C ILE A 45 2.74 1.47 -0.63
N PRO A 46 2.87 1.84 -1.92
CA PRO A 46 2.77 0.90 -3.02
C PRO A 46 4.06 0.09 -3.19
N PHE A 47 3.93 -1.14 -3.67
CA PHE A 47 5.02 -2.06 -3.97
C PHE A 47 4.71 -2.71 -5.31
N TYR A 48 5.56 -2.52 -6.30
CA TYR A 48 5.47 -3.26 -7.55
C TYR A 48 5.79 -4.74 -7.31
N MET A 49 4.96 -5.62 -7.87
CA MET A 49 5.05 -7.06 -7.68
C MET A 49 5.43 -7.82 -8.95
N GLY A 50 5.69 -7.10 -10.05
CA GLY A 50 5.99 -7.69 -11.35
C GLY A 50 4.84 -7.60 -12.34
N CYS A 51 5.08 -8.15 -13.52
CA CYS A 51 4.07 -8.28 -14.56
C CYS A 51 4.10 -9.68 -15.16
N ARG A 52 2.97 -10.07 -15.75
CA ARG A 52 2.86 -11.27 -16.57
C ARG A 52 2.47 -10.83 -17.98
N GLU A 53 3.33 -11.14 -18.93
CA GLU A 53 3.08 -10.90 -20.34
C GLU A 53 2.46 -12.13 -21.00
N SER A 54 1.56 -11.90 -21.94
CA SER A 54 1.00 -12.89 -22.84
C SER A 54 1.02 -12.34 -24.26
N HIS A 55 0.80 -13.19 -25.27
CA HIS A 55 0.91 -12.77 -26.68
C HIS A 55 -0.05 -11.61 -27.06
N ALA A 56 -1.10 -11.37 -26.26
CA ALA A 56 -2.11 -10.36 -26.55
C ALA A 56 -2.23 -9.27 -25.46
N ASN A 57 -1.78 -9.50 -24.23
CA ASN A 57 -1.97 -8.58 -23.09
C ASN A 57 -0.88 -8.72 -22.04
N SER A 58 -0.54 -7.61 -21.38
CA SER A 58 0.33 -7.57 -20.20
C SER A 58 -0.48 -7.14 -18.98
N VAL A 59 -0.35 -7.89 -17.88
CA VAL A 59 -0.99 -7.56 -16.59
C VAL A 59 0.09 -7.26 -15.56
N TYR A 60 0.00 -6.08 -14.96
CA TYR A 60 0.93 -5.57 -13.97
C TYR A 60 0.28 -5.63 -12.58
N TRP A 61 1.05 -5.99 -11.55
CA TRP A 61 0.55 -6.18 -10.20
C TRP A 61 1.27 -5.28 -9.20
N TRP A 62 0.51 -4.68 -8.29
CA TRP A 62 1.04 -3.95 -7.15
C TRP A 62 0.38 -4.44 -5.87
N ARG A 63 1.16 -4.55 -4.81
CA ARG A 63 0.67 -4.64 -3.43
C ARG A 63 0.72 -3.24 -2.85
N TYR A 64 -0.25 -2.85 -2.04
CA TYR A 64 -0.17 -1.62 -1.26
C TYR A 64 -0.36 -1.94 0.23
N CYS A 65 0.41 -1.27 1.07
CA CYS A 65 0.24 -1.26 2.52
C CYS A 65 -0.45 0.04 2.92
N ILE A 66 -1.54 -0.06 3.67
CA ILE A 66 -2.25 1.10 4.20
C ILE A 66 -2.25 1.03 5.71
N ARG A 67 -1.81 2.12 6.34
CA ARG A 67 -1.87 2.32 7.78
C ARG A 67 -2.81 3.47 8.09
N LEU A 68 -3.80 3.17 8.91
CA LEU A 68 -4.75 4.10 9.49
C LEU A 68 -4.34 4.39 10.92
N GLU A 69 -4.32 5.66 11.31
CA GLU A 69 -4.05 6.08 12.67
C GLU A 69 -5.06 7.13 13.11
N ASN A 70 -5.66 6.93 14.28
CA ASN A 70 -6.47 7.93 14.95
C ASN A 70 -5.58 8.76 15.87
N LEU A 71 -5.37 10.02 15.50
CA LEU A 71 -4.64 11.01 16.29
C LEU A 71 -5.57 11.82 17.19
N GLY A 72 -6.88 11.61 17.08
CA GLY A 72 -7.90 12.26 17.89
C GLY A 72 -8.19 11.51 19.19
N SER A 73 -9.05 12.09 20.01
CA SER A 73 -9.52 11.49 21.26
C SER A 73 -10.79 10.65 21.09
N LEU A 74 -11.59 10.93 20.06
CA LEU A 74 -12.85 10.24 19.80
C LEU A 74 -12.61 8.97 18.99
N SER A 75 -13.25 7.87 19.39
CA SER A 75 -13.23 6.63 18.61
C SER A 75 -13.90 6.82 17.26
N VAL A 76 -13.35 6.17 16.23
CA VAL A 76 -13.95 6.11 14.90
C VAL A 76 -13.92 4.69 14.36
N GLN A 77 -14.90 4.31 13.56
CA GLN A 77 -14.95 3.03 12.87
C GLN A 77 -14.92 3.26 11.35
N LEU A 78 -14.08 2.51 10.64
CA LEU A 78 -14.10 2.47 9.18
C LEU A 78 -15.28 1.61 8.72
N ARG A 79 -16.18 2.20 7.93
CA ARG A 79 -17.39 1.54 7.41
C ARG A 79 -17.27 1.11 5.96
N GLU A 80 -16.75 2.00 5.11
CA GLU A 80 -16.73 1.79 3.67
C GLU A 80 -15.41 2.27 3.07
N ARG A 81 -15.03 1.67 1.96
CA ARG A 81 -13.95 2.15 1.08
C ARG A 81 -14.53 2.56 -0.26
N HIS A 82 -13.97 3.62 -0.82
CA HIS A 82 -14.24 4.07 -2.17
C HIS A 82 -12.92 4.39 -2.86
N TRP A 83 -12.55 3.57 -3.83
CA TRP A 83 -11.34 3.69 -4.62
C TRP A 83 -11.64 4.22 -6.01
N ARG A 84 -10.75 5.06 -6.52
CA ARG A 84 -10.65 5.47 -7.92
C ARG A 84 -9.26 5.07 -8.41
N ILE A 85 -9.25 4.36 -9.54
CA ILE A 85 -8.05 3.76 -10.12
C ILE A 85 -8.01 4.23 -11.56
N PHE A 86 -7.00 5.02 -11.90
CA PHE A 86 -6.82 5.54 -13.25
C PHE A 86 -5.56 4.93 -13.86
N SER A 87 -5.72 4.17 -14.94
CA SER A 87 -4.60 3.59 -15.66
C SER A 87 -4.08 4.53 -16.75
N LEU A 88 -2.80 4.38 -17.13
CA LEU A 88 -2.21 5.12 -18.26
C LEU A 88 -2.93 4.87 -19.59
N SER A 89 -3.66 3.75 -19.73
CA SER A 89 -4.49 3.47 -20.91
C SER A 89 -5.72 4.39 -21.01
N GLY A 90 -5.97 5.24 -20.01
CA GLY A 90 -7.13 6.14 -19.93
C GLY A 90 -8.36 5.51 -19.27
N THR A 91 -8.24 4.31 -18.70
CA THR A 91 -9.35 3.62 -18.03
C THR A 91 -9.48 4.14 -16.60
N LEU A 92 -10.69 4.57 -16.23
CA LEU A 92 -11.04 4.90 -14.85
C LEU A 92 -11.94 3.82 -14.26
N GLU A 93 -11.43 3.11 -13.27
CA GLU A 93 -12.19 2.14 -12.48
C GLU A 93 -12.58 2.73 -11.12
N THR A 94 -13.75 2.35 -10.62
CA THR A 94 -14.25 2.75 -9.30
C THR A 94 -14.65 1.52 -8.51
N VAL A 95 -14.12 1.38 -7.30
CA VAL A 95 -14.44 0.25 -6.42
C VAL A 95 -15.04 0.80 -5.13
N ARG A 96 -16.27 0.39 -4.81
CA ARG A 96 -16.92 0.69 -3.53
C ARG A 96 -17.23 -0.58 -2.78
N GLY A 97 -17.11 -0.56 -1.46
CA GLY A 97 -17.51 -1.69 -0.65
C GLY A 97 -17.37 -1.46 0.84
N ARG A 98 -18.02 -2.33 1.61
CA ARG A 98 -17.96 -2.34 3.07
C ARG A 98 -16.56 -2.75 3.56
N GLY A 99 -16.08 -2.03 4.56
CA GLY A 99 -14.82 -2.30 5.25
C GLY A 99 -13.59 -2.31 4.35
N VAL A 100 -12.52 -2.87 4.88
CA VAL A 100 -11.25 -3.17 4.21
C VAL A 100 -10.86 -4.60 4.53
N VAL A 101 -10.48 -5.40 3.52
CA VAL A 101 -10.06 -6.81 3.69
C VAL A 101 -11.02 -7.65 4.56
N GLY A 102 -12.32 -7.39 4.47
CA GLY A 102 -13.35 -8.08 5.25
C GLY A 102 -13.54 -7.57 6.69
N GLN A 103 -12.89 -6.48 7.07
CA GLN A 103 -12.93 -5.90 8.42
C GLN A 103 -13.44 -4.45 8.41
N GLU A 104 -14.16 -4.06 9.46
CA GLU A 104 -14.56 -2.68 9.76
C GLU A 104 -13.83 -2.21 11.03
N PRO A 105 -12.52 -1.88 10.95
CA PRO A 105 -11.70 -1.62 12.14
C PRO A 105 -12.18 -0.40 12.91
N ALA A 106 -12.26 -0.55 14.23
CA ALA A 106 -12.47 0.55 15.17
C ALA A 106 -11.12 1.08 15.66
N LEU A 107 -10.87 2.37 15.44
CA LEU A 107 -9.68 3.08 15.89
C LEU A 107 -10.02 3.84 17.18
N THR A 108 -9.68 3.23 18.31
CA THR A 108 -9.95 3.77 19.65
C THR A 108 -8.67 4.28 20.29
N ARG A 109 -8.75 4.86 21.49
CA ARG A 109 -7.55 5.26 22.23
C ARG A 109 -6.65 4.08 22.60
N THR A 110 -7.21 2.90 22.83
CA THR A 110 -6.45 1.68 23.17
C THR A 110 -5.97 0.93 21.93
N LEU A 111 -6.64 1.11 20.80
CA LEU A 111 -6.27 0.55 19.48
C LEU A 111 -6.22 1.69 18.44
N PRO A 112 -5.25 2.61 18.54
CA PRO A 112 -5.25 3.84 17.75
C PRO A 112 -4.80 3.64 16.31
N ALA A 113 -4.40 2.43 15.91
CA ALA A 113 -3.90 2.17 14.58
C ALA A 113 -4.36 0.82 14.04
N PHE A 114 -4.57 0.77 12.73
CA PHE A 114 -4.85 -0.44 11.98
C PHE A 114 -4.01 -0.44 10.70
N GLN A 115 -3.43 -1.58 10.35
CA GLN A 115 -2.64 -1.72 9.13
C GLN A 115 -3.09 -2.95 8.36
N TYR A 116 -3.24 -2.80 7.05
CA TYR A 116 -3.53 -3.92 6.16
C TYR A 116 -2.75 -3.81 4.85
N SER A 117 -2.66 -4.93 4.15
CA SER A 117 -2.16 -4.99 2.77
C SER A 117 -3.21 -5.56 1.85
N SER A 118 -3.27 -5.05 0.63
CA SER A 118 -4.07 -5.60 -0.46
C SER A 118 -3.34 -5.39 -1.78
N HIS A 119 -3.96 -5.75 -2.90
CA HIS A 119 -3.34 -5.68 -4.21
C HIS A 119 -4.28 -5.08 -5.25
N VAL A 120 -3.68 -4.60 -6.34
CA VAL A 120 -4.36 -4.12 -7.54
C VAL A 120 -3.61 -4.65 -8.75
N SER A 121 -4.33 -4.91 -9.84
CA SER A 121 -3.75 -5.21 -11.13
C SER A 121 -4.23 -4.22 -12.17
N LEU A 122 -3.35 -3.88 -13.12
CA LEU A 122 -3.68 -3.03 -14.26
C LEU A 122 -3.24 -3.69 -15.56
N GLN A 123 -3.98 -3.44 -16.64
CA GLN A 123 -3.55 -3.73 -18.01
C GLN A 123 -2.70 -2.57 -18.59
N ALA A 124 -1.96 -1.88 -17.74
CA ALA A 124 -1.10 -0.75 -18.09
C ALA A 124 0.14 -0.75 -17.19
N PRO A 125 1.30 -0.28 -17.69
CA PRO A 125 2.55 -0.28 -16.93
C PRO A 125 2.57 0.77 -15.81
N SER A 126 1.62 1.72 -15.82
CA SER A 126 1.47 2.70 -14.75
C SER A 126 0.03 3.16 -14.56
N GLY A 127 -0.21 3.81 -13.42
CA GLY A 127 -1.49 4.43 -13.08
C GLY A 127 -1.44 5.19 -11.76
N HIS A 128 -2.58 5.73 -11.36
CA HIS A 128 -2.76 6.43 -10.09
C HIS A 128 -3.96 5.86 -9.35
N MET A 129 -3.82 5.76 -8.03
CA MET A 129 -4.91 5.38 -7.13
C MET A 129 -5.14 6.44 -6.07
N TRP A 130 -6.40 6.70 -5.78
CA TRP A 130 -6.82 7.57 -4.69
C TRP A 130 -8.23 7.18 -4.24
N GLY A 131 -8.70 7.76 -3.14
CA GLY A 131 -10.02 7.37 -2.65
C GLY A 131 -10.40 8.01 -1.32
N THR A 132 -11.44 7.44 -0.73
CA THR A 132 -11.91 7.81 0.60
C THR A 132 -12.27 6.56 1.41
N PHE A 133 -12.06 6.65 2.72
CA PHE A 133 -12.70 5.78 3.70
C PHE A 133 -13.85 6.53 4.35
N ARG A 134 -15.04 5.93 4.36
CA ARG A 134 -16.14 6.45 5.15
C ARG A 134 -15.93 6.03 6.59
N MET A 135 -15.81 7.01 7.47
CA MET A 135 -15.62 6.83 8.91
C MET A 135 -16.91 7.21 9.64
N GLU A 136 -17.16 6.54 10.76
CA GLU A 136 -18.30 6.79 11.64
C GLU A 136 -17.80 6.91 13.09
N ARG A 137 -18.23 7.96 13.78
CA ARG A 137 -17.96 8.16 15.22
C ARG A 137 -19.04 7.49 16.06
N GLU A 138 -18.76 7.34 17.36
CA GLU A 138 -19.72 6.80 18.34
C GLU A 138 -21.00 7.63 18.46
N ASP A 139 -20.95 8.93 18.15
CA ASP A 139 -22.11 9.84 18.13
C ASP A 139 -22.95 9.74 16.84
N GLY A 140 -22.56 8.86 15.90
CA GLY A 140 -23.22 8.68 14.61
C GLY A 140 -22.78 9.68 13.54
N TYR A 141 -21.90 10.63 13.84
CA TYR A 141 -21.34 11.53 12.83
C TYR A 141 -20.47 10.75 11.84
N THR A 142 -20.74 10.92 10.54
CA THR A 142 -19.98 10.27 9.47
C THR A 142 -19.22 11.29 8.64
N PHE A 143 -17.98 10.95 8.26
CA PHE A 143 -17.13 11.77 7.42
C PHE A 143 -16.26 10.92 6.49
N ASP A 144 -15.78 11.53 5.41
CA ASP A 144 -14.88 10.89 4.46
C ASP A 144 -13.42 11.22 4.79
N CYS A 145 -12.65 10.21 5.17
CA CYS A 145 -11.21 10.31 5.34
C CYS A 145 -10.51 10.09 3.99
N ARG A 146 -9.72 11.07 3.55
CA ARG A 146 -9.04 11.00 2.24
C ARG A 146 -7.87 10.02 2.26
N ILE A 147 -7.79 9.24 1.19
CA ILE A 147 -6.62 8.44 0.85
C ILE A 147 -5.81 9.27 -0.15
N PRO A 148 -4.54 9.62 0.17
CA PRO A 148 -3.75 10.46 -0.72
C PRO A 148 -3.55 9.77 -2.06
N PRO A 149 -3.52 10.51 -3.18
CA PRO A 149 -3.12 9.96 -4.46
C PRO A 149 -1.71 9.36 -4.37
N PHE A 150 -1.57 8.16 -4.92
CA PHE A 150 -0.28 7.48 -5.06
C PHE A 150 -0.13 6.87 -6.44
N SER A 151 1.11 6.80 -6.90
CA SER A 151 1.46 6.26 -8.21
C SER A 151 1.70 4.76 -8.14
N LEU A 152 1.35 4.09 -9.22
CA LEU A 152 1.63 2.70 -9.48
C LEU A 152 2.62 2.67 -10.64
N GLU A 153 3.90 2.43 -10.37
CA GLU A 153 4.94 2.41 -11.39
C GLU A 153 5.57 1.02 -11.50
N SER A 154 5.81 0.56 -12.74
CA SER A 154 6.45 -0.74 -13.02
C SER A 154 7.96 -0.62 -13.28
N LYS A 155 8.50 0.59 -13.41
CA LYS A 155 9.91 0.86 -13.69
C LYS A 155 10.51 1.82 -12.67
N PRO A 156 11.68 1.53 -12.10
CA PRO A 156 12.66 2.58 -11.89
C PRO A 156 13.22 2.98 -13.26
N GLU A 157 13.32 4.26 -13.57
CA GLU A 157 14.08 4.70 -14.74
C GLU A 157 15.55 4.23 -14.61
N GLY A 158 15.93 3.22 -15.38
CA GLY A 158 17.31 2.74 -15.50
C GLY A 158 17.63 1.47 -14.72
N GLY A 159 17.34 0.30 -15.28
CA GLY A 159 17.91 -0.96 -14.80
C GLY A 159 17.17 -2.19 -15.31
N THR A 160 17.81 -2.95 -16.19
CA THR A 160 17.40 -4.30 -16.58
C THR A 160 17.43 -5.23 -15.36
N ALA A 161 16.32 -5.35 -14.65
CA ALA A 161 16.12 -6.42 -13.69
C ALA A 161 14.85 -7.17 -14.07
N THR A 162 14.94 -8.48 -14.14
CA THR A 162 13.79 -9.38 -14.26
C THR A 162 13.10 -9.43 -12.89
N PRO A 163 11.74 -9.37 -12.81
CA PRO A 163 11.04 -9.57 -11.55
C PRO A 163 11.38 -10.95 -10.96
N PRO A 164 11.38 -11.13 -9.62
CA PRO A 164 11.49 -12.47 -9.05
C PRO A 164 10.27 -13.30 -9.49
N ASP A 165 10.53 -14.47 -10.09
CA ASP A 165 9.49 -15.47 -10.36
C ASP A 165 8.68 -15.74 -9.09
N THR A 166 7.36 -15.62 -9.21
CA THR A 166 6.42 -16.01 -8.17
C THR A 166 6.46 -17.53 -8.01
N VAL A 167 6.70 -18.00 -6.78
CA VAL A 167 6.60 -19.42 -6.40
C VAL A 167 5.15 -19.89 -6.49
#